data_AF-S9Q0M8-F1
#
_entry.id   AF-S9Q0M8-F1
#
_cell.length_a   1.000
_cell.length_b   1.000
_cell.length_c   1.000
_cell.angle_alpha   90.00
_cell.angle_beta   90.00
_cell.angle_gamma   90.00
#
_symmetry.space_group_name_H-M   'P 1'
#
loop_
_entity.id
_entity.type
_entity.pdbx_description
1 polymer ?
#
loop_
_entity_poly.entity_id
_entity_poly.type
_entity_poly.pdbx_seq_one_letter_code
_entity_poly.pdbx_strand_id
1 'polypeptide(L)'
;MSLSRYVKKCCNFALGTSIPVLALCYADSSLRTAIGKLAEQRELQLLYTQNFEKALSDGQSSSCSVFDAIVSEIEEQLPLHSIVQNLRDSRSTDQNGEKKLFLWNELKFQSIVRILTTLCVITECNMLTKVSLTILGRKDFCLRASQKYSANFHDTFQKDSDPAILMGIVYVLEKKQLPFLIEHVSSSVHKFFESTSPTDIMKVDNIYASLEGTMNDVFLRYKFEFSQDREELLSEISKKYVVTGGLSQMLDELEDFVTEADAELIFSTQMRLLLSHLKTFLPTEDARLAKMLSFFTKFSGSITESPVKESFFESISHNSEARTFASIIYSSFDRKFSAIENSTV
;
A
#
# COMPACT_ATOMS: atom_id res chain seq x y z
N MET A 1 35.93 44.19 3.60
CA MET A 1 35.17 45.31 2.97
C MET A 1 34.09 44.70 2.10
N SER A 2 32.80 45.01 2.32
CA SER A 2 31.72 44.45 1.50
C SER A 2 31.82 44.97 0.06
N LEU A 3 31.61 44.11 -0.93
CA LEU A 3 31.59 44.45 -2.36
C LEU A 3 30.68 45.66 -2.63
N SER A 4 29.56 45.76 -1.89
CA SER A 4 28.63 46.87 -1.98
C SER A 4 29.21 48.24 -1.61
N ARG A 5 30.18 48.32 -0.69
CA ARG A 5 30.86 49.58 -0.34
C ARG A 5 31.89 50.01 -1.38
N TYR A 6 32.45 49.06 -2.12
CA TYR A 6 33.39 49.34 -3.21
C TYR A 6 32.65 49.87 -4.44
N VAL A 7 31.55 49.21 -4.83
CA VAL A 7 30.67 49.63 -5.93
C VAL A 7 30.10 51.03 -5.69
N LYS A 8 29.65 51.34 -4.45
CA LYS A 8 29.10 52.67 -4.10
C LYS A 8 30.13 53.80 -4.19
N LYS A 9 31.43 53.50 -4.00
CA LYS A 9 32.52 54.49 -4.16
C LYS A 9 32.87 54.71 -5.64
N CYS A 10 32.77 53.68 -6.48
CA CYS A 10 33.04 53.79 -7.92
C CYS A 10 31.94 54.57 -8.68
N CYS A 11 30.69 54.58 -8.20
CA CYS A 11 29.60 55.33 -8.84
C CYS A 11 29.70 56.87 -8.71
N ASN A 12 30.57 57.40 -7.84
CA ASN A 12 30.70 58.85 -7.60
C ASN A 12 31.80 59.54 -8.39
N PHE A 13 32.60 58.80 -9.18
CA PHE A 13 33.49 59.40 -10.16
C PHE A 13 32.74 59.52 -11.49
N ALA A 14 32.96 60.61 -12.24
CA ALA A 14 32.26 61.01 -13.46
C ALA A 14 32.40 60.04 -14.68
N LEU A 15 32.56 58.74 -14.44
CA LEU A 15 32.71 57.62 -15.37
C LEU A 15 31.70 56.49 -15.05
N GLY A 16 30.52 56.84 -14.53
CA GLY A 16 29.44 55.91 -14.15
C GLY A 16 28.87 55.05 -15.30
N THR A 17 29.45 55.09 -16.49
CA THR A 17 29.06 54.36 -17.71
C THR A 17 30.23 53.67 -18.40
N SER A 18 31.34 53.40 -17.71
CA SER A 18 32.35 52.50 -18.29
C SER A 18 31.81 51.06 -18.35
N ILE A 19 31.93 50.41 -19.52
CA ILE A 19 31.51 49.02 -19.79
C ILE A 19 31.89 48.05 -18.63
N PRO A 20 33.07 48.16 -17.97
CA PRO A 20 33.42 47.30 -16.84
C PRO A 20 32.56 47.47 -15.58
N VAL A 21 32.11 48.69 -15.26
CA VAL A 21 31.26 48.94 -14.08
C VAL A 21 29.85 48.39 -14.29
N LEU A 22 29.31 48.56 -15.51
CA LEU A 22 28.04 47.94 -15.89
C LEU A 22 28.16 46.41 -15.88
N ALA A 23 29.25 45.84 -16.44
CA ALA A 23 29.50 44.41 -16.41
C ALA A 23 29.57 43.84 -14.98
N LEU A 24 30.19 44.56 -14.04
CA LEU A 24 30.22 44.16 -12.62
C LEU A 24 28.84 44.24 -11.96
N CYS A 25 28.03 45.26 -12.26
CA CYS A 25 26.65 45.36 -11.76
C CYS A 25 25.76 44.25 -12.34
N TYR A 26 25.89 43.93 -13.63
CA TYR A 26 25.19 42.80 -14.27
C TYR A 26 25.65 41.46 -13.70
N ALA A 27 26.95 41.29 -13.42
CA ALA A 27 27.48 40.10 -12.79
C ALA A 27 26.97 39.93 -11.35
N ASP A 28 26.94 41.00 -10.52
CA ASP A 28 26.37 40.96 -9.16
C ASP A 28 24.86 40.64 -9.20
N SER A 29 24.10 41.28 -10.11
CA SER A 29 22.68 40.98 -10.30
C SER A 29 22.46 39.54 -10.73
N SER A 30 23.20 39.04 -11.73
CA SER A 30 23.08 37.68 -12.24
C SER A 30 23.47 36.65 -11.18
N LEU A 31 24.53 36.91 -10.41
CA LEU A 31 24.97 36.06 -9.31
C LEU A 31 23.92 36.00 -8.19
N ARG A 32 23.32 37.14 -7.83
CA ARG A 32 22.23 37.16 -6.83
C ARG A 32 21.00 36.42 -7.32
N THR A 33 20.62 36.59 -8.58
CA THR A 33 19.54 35.81 -9.19
C THR A 33 19.86 34.33 -9.20
N ALA A 34 21.09 33.95 -9.57
CA ALA A 34 21.53 32.55 -9.57
C ALA A 34 21.52 31.95 -8.16
N ILE A 35 22.03 32.67 -7.15
CA ILE A 35 22.00 32.25 -5.73
C ILE A 35 20.56 32.14 -5.23
N GLY A 36 19.69 33.09 -5.59
CA GLY A 36 18.26 33.05 -5.26
C GLY A 36 17.59 31.79 -5.82
N LYS A 37 17.78 31.52 -7.12
CA LYS A 37 17.28 30.30 -7.76
C LYS A 37 17.83 29.02 -7.14
N LEU A 38 19.10 29.00 -6.76
CA LEU A 38 19.74 27.85 -6.09
C LEU A 38 19.17 27.61 -4.69
N ALA A 39 18.87 28.68 -3.94
CA ALA A 39 18.21 28.59 -2.64
C ALA A 39 16.77 28.09 -2.78
N GLU A 40 16.00 28.63 -3.72
CA GLU A 40 14.64 28.17 -4.04
C GLU A 40 14.61 26.68 -4.43
N GLN A 41 15.53 26.25 -5.31
CA GLN A 41 15.63 24.85 -5.72
C GLN A 41 15.97 23.92 -4.55
N ARG A 42 16.86 24.33 -3.64
CA ARG A 42 17.19 23.55 -2.44
C ARG A 42 16.00 23.44 -1.49
N GLU A 43 15.26 24.53 -1.28
CA GLU A 43 14.06 24.50 -0.44
C GLU A 43 12.95 23.62 -1.04
N LEU A 44 12.74 23.70 -2.36
CA LEU A 44 11.81 22.83 -3.07
C LEU A 44 12.18 21.36 -2.95
N GLN A 45 13.47 21.02 -3.08
CA GLN A 45 13.95 19.65 -2.91
C GLN A 45 13.76 19.13 -1.48
N LEU A 46 13.98 19.98 -0.47
CA LEU A 46 13.71 19.64 0.92
C LEU A 46 12.21 19.40 1.15
N LEU A 47 11.36 20.29 0.63
CA LEU A 47 9.90 20.15 0.73
C LEU A 47 9.41 18.88 0.06
N TYR A 48 9.93 18.55 -1.13
CA TYR A 48 9.62 17.32 -1.86
C TYR A 48 9.96 16.09 -1.02
N THR A 49 11.18 16.04 -0.46
CA THR A 49 11.63 14.90 0.34
C THR A 49 10.80 14.75 1.62
N GLN A 50 10.53 15.85 2.32
CA GLN A 50 9.73 15.83 3.55
C GLN A 50 8.30 15.37 3.30
N ASN A 51 7.66 15.85 2.24
CA ASN A 51 6.30 15.44 1.89
C ASN A 51 6.26 13.98 1.43
N PHE A 52 7.27 13.50 0.71
CA PHE A 52 7.36 12.08 0.32
C PHE A 52 7.49 11.16 1.53
N GLU A 53 8.42 11.43 2.46
CA GLU A 53 8.56 10.61 3.67
C GLU A 53 7.29 10.65 4.53
N LYS A 54 6.63 11.81 4.60
CA LYS A 54 5.35 11.93 5.29
C LYS A 54 4.28 11.05 4.63
N ALA A 55 4.13 11.10 3.31
CA ALA A 55 3.18 10.26 2.59
C ALA A 55 3.41 8.76 2.82
N LEU A 56 4.68 8.31 2.85
CA LEU A 56 5.02 6.93 3.18
C LEU A 56 4.67 6.55 4.62
N SER A 57 4.96 7.44 5.58
CA SER A 57 4.64 7.23 7.00
C SER A 57 3.12 7.20 7.24
N ASP A 58 2.38 8.09 6.60
CA ASP A 58 0.91 8.14 6.67
C ASP A 58 0.30 6.90 6.00
N GLY A 59 0.88 6.44 4.87
CA GLY A 59 0.53 5.19 4.20
C GLY A 59 0.66 3.97 5.11
N GLN A 60 1.77 3.89 5.83
CA GLN A 60 2.08 2.80 6.76
C GLN A 60 1.18 2.79 8.00
N SER A 61 0.88 3.96 8.57
CA SER A 61 -0.01 4.04 9.73
C SER A 61 -1.47 3.76 9.36
N SER A 62 -1.89 4.22 8.18
CA SER A 62 -3.27 4.03 7.69
C SER A 62 -3.56 2.59 7.26
N SER A 63 -2.56 1.81 6.82
CA SER A 63 -2.79 0.43 6.37
C SER A 63 -3.36 -0.47 7.48
N CYS A 64 -2.87 -0.31 8.71
CA CYS A 64 -3.39 -1.04 9.86
C CYS A 64 -4.85 -0.65 10.16
N SER A 65 -5.18 0.64 10.09
CA SER A 65 -6.55 1.12 10.35
C SER A 65 -7.54 0.69 9.28
N VAL A 66 -7.12 0.64 8.01
CA VAL A 66 -7.94 0.09 6.92
C VAL A 66 -8.19 -1.41 7.13
N PHE A 67 -7.17 -2.15 7.54
CA PHE A 67 -7.32 -3.57 7.88
C PHE A 67 -8.29 -3.80 9.06
N ASP A 68 -8.20 -2.98 10.11
CA ASP A 68 -9.10 -3.07 11.26
C ASP A 68 -10.57 -2.82 10.88
N ALA A 69 -10.84 -2.06 9.82
CA ALA A 69 -12.18 -1.84 9.31
C ALA A 69 -12.75 -3.06 8.54
N ILE A 70 -11.89 -3.89 7.96
CA ILE A 70 -12.28 -5.02 7.09
C ILE A 70 -12.25 -6.35 7.86
N VAL A 71 -11.45 -6.43 8.91
CA VAL A 71 -11.13 -7.71 9.56
C VAL A 71 -12.35 -8.47 10.05
N SER A 72 -13.36 -7.79 10.61
CA SER A 72 -14.60 -8.42 11.07
C SER A 72 -15.35 -9.11 9.93
N GLU A 73 -15.36 -8.52 8.74
CA GLU A 73 -16.01 -9.10 7.56
C GLU A 73 -15.30 -10.41 7.14
N ILE A 74 -13.97 -10.48 7.24
CA ILE A 74 -13.22 -11.73 7.01
C ILE A 74 -13.65 -12.81 8.01
N GLU A 75 -13.81 -12.44 9.29
CA GLU A 75 -14.21 -13.41 10.33
C GLU A 75 -15.65 -13.90 10.17
N GLU A 76 -16.53 -13.03 9.68
CA GLU A 76 -17.94 -13.34 9.40
C GLU A 76 -18.10 -14.25 8.18
N GLN A 77 -17.36 -13.99 7.09
CA GLN A 77 -17.40 -14.82 5.88
C GLN A 77 -16.67 -16.16 6.05
N LEU A 78 -15.66 -16.24 6.93
CA LEU A 78 -14.89 -17.46 7.22
C LEU A 78 -14.97 -17.85 8.71
N PRO A 79 -16.14 -18.29 9.19
CA PRO A 79 -16.38 -18.56 10.60
C PRO A 79 -15.76 -19.91 11.03
N LEU A 80 -14.71 -19.87 11.84
CA LEU A 80 -14.08 -21.07 12.39
C LEU A 80 -14.74 -21.59 13.68
N HIS A 81 -15.39 -20.69 14.43
CA HIS A 81 -15.95 -21.01 15.75
C HIS A 81 -17.02 -22.10 15.68
N SER A 82 -17.91 -22.03 14.69
CA SER A 82 -18.99 -23.01 14.48
C SER A 82 -18.45 -24.42 14.24
N ILE A 83 -17.41 -24.56 13.41
CA ILE A 83 -16.78 -25.83 13.08
C ILE A 83 -16.08 -26.42 14.31
N VAL A 84 -15.33 -25.57 15.05
CA VAL A 84 -14.64 -26.00 16.28
C VAL A 84 -15.64 -26.44 17.34
N GLN A 85 -16.76 -25.73 17.49
CA GLN A 85 -17.81 -26.08 18.45
C GLN A 85 -18.47 -27.42 18.07
N ASN A 86 -18.82 -27.61 16.81
CA ASN A 86 -19.35 -28.89 16.30
C ASN A 86 -18.37 -30.05 16.51
N LEU A 87 -17.07 -29.82 16.33
CA LEU A 87 -16.02 -30.80 16.63
C LEU A 87 -15.94 -31.12 18.13
N ARG A 88 -16.15 -30.15 19.02
CA ARG A 88 -16.19 -30.38 20.48
C ARG A 88 -17.43 -31.18 20.88
N ASP A 89 -18.59 -30.85 20.34
CA ASP A 89 -19.86 -31.52 20.64
C ASP A 89 -19.90 -32.95 20.05
N SER A 90 -19.16 -33.20 18.97
CA SER A 90 -18.95 -34.56 18.46
C SER A 90 -18.06 -35.45 19.35
N ARG A 91 -17.37 -34.90 20.36
CA ARG A 91 -16.59 -35.71 21.32
C ARG A 91 -17.44 -36.28 22.45
N SER A 92 -18.56 -35.64 22.76
CA SER A 92 -19.48 -36.04 23.84
C SER A 92 -20.58 -37.00 23.36
N THR A 93 -20.67 -37.24 22.06
CA THR A 93 -21.65 -38.14 21.43
C THR A 93 -20.90 -39.20 20.62
N ASP A 94 -21.35 -40.46 20.62
CA ASP A 94 -20.85 -41.55 19.77
C ASP A 94 -21.20 -41.30 18.29
N GLN A 95 -20.77 -40.16 17.75
CA GLN A 95 -21.02 -39.78 16.37
C GLN A 95 -20.13 -40.57 15.41
N ASN A 96 -20.75 -40.93 14.29
CA ASN A 96 -20.17 -41.67 13.18
C ASN A 96 -18.81 -41.06 12.75
N GLY A 97 -17.76 -41.88 12.67
CA GLY A 97 -16.38 -41.43 12.41
C GLY A 97 -16.22 -40.63 11.11
N GLU A 98 -17.08 -40.89 10.12
CA GLU A 98 -17.16 -40.14 8.85
C GLU A 98 -17.50 -38.66 9.07
N LYS A 99 -18.47 -38.35 9.95
CA LYS A 99 -18.88 -36.97 10.23
C LYS A 99 -17.74 -36.19 10.91
N LYS A 100 -16.99 -36.86 11.78
CA LYS A 100 -15.81 -36.27 12.43
C LYS A 100 -14.71 -35.99 11.43
N LEU A 101 -14.42 -36.92 10.51
CA LEU A 101 -13.43 -36.70 9.45
C LEU A 101 -13.84 -35.57 8.51
N PHE A 102 -15.12 -35.50 8.13
CA PHE A 102 -15.69 -34.40 7.35
C PHE A 102 -15.44 -33.05 8.03
N LEU A 103 -15.77 -32.91 9.32
CA LEU A 103 -15.54 -31.68 10.08
C LEU A 103 -14.06 -31.30 10.20
N TRP A 104 -13.15 -32.28 10.29
CA TRP A 104 -11.71 -32.01 10.28
C TRP A 104 -11.20 -31.53 8.92
N ASN A 105 -11.75 -32.07 7.82
CA ASN A 105 -11.44 -31.59 6.49
C ASN A 105 -12.02 -30.18 6.25
N GLU A 106 -13.23 -29.91 6.72
CA GLU A 106 -13.81 -28.56 6.66
C GLU A 106 -12.94 -27.56 7.44
N LEU A 107 -12.53 -27.93 8.66
CA LEU A 107 -11.63 -27.10 9.46
C LEU A 107 -10.28 -26.87 8.76
N LYS A 108 -9.73 -27.90 8.10
CA LYS A 108 -8.49 -27.80 7.34
C LYS A 108 -8.60 -26.72 6.27
N PHE A 109 -9.62 -26.82 5.41
CA PHE A 109 -9.79 -25.88 4.31
C PHE A 109 -10.07 -24.47 4.84
N GLN A 110 -11.08 -24.31 5.70
CA GLN A 110 -11.49 -22.99 6.22
C GLN A 110 -10.37 -22.26 6.99
N SER A 111 -9.60 -22.98 7.82
CA SER A 111 -8.52 -22.34 8.59
C SER A 111 -7.36 -21.86 7.72
N ILE A 112 -7.01 -22.62 6.68
CA ILE A 112 -5.96 -22.24 5.74
C ILE A 112 -6.45 -21.10 4.85
N VAL A 113 -7.68 -21.19 4.31
CA VAL A 113 -8.30 -20.13 3.52
C VAL A 113 -8.31 -18.83 4.31
N ARG A 114 -8.81 -18.84 5.55
CA ARG A 114 -8.85 -17.63 6.38
C ARG A 114 -7.49 -16.99 6.56
N ILE A 115 -6.45 -17.76 6.89
CA ILE A 115 -5.11 -17.20 7.07
C ILE A 115 -4.58 -16.60 5.78
N LEU A 116 -4.69 -17.32 4.66
CA LEU A 116 -4.18 -16.83 3.37
C LEU A 116 -4.94 -15.58 2.91
N THR A 117 -6.27 -15.57 3.05
CA THR A 117 -7.11 -14.38 2.78
C THR A 117 -6.68 -13.22 3.67
N THR A 118 -6.48 -13.43 4.97
CA THR A 118 -6.01 -12.38 5.89
C THR A 118 -4.67 -11.79 5.44
N LEU A 119 -3.70 -12.62 5.04
CA LEU A 119 -2.41 -12.15 4.55
C LEU A 119 -2.52 -11.39 3.22
N CYS A 120 -3.41 -11.83 2.32
CA CYS A 120 -3.72 -11.09 1.09
C CYS A 120 -4.30 -9.72 1.39
N VAL A 121 -5.30 -9.64 2.28
CA VAL A 121 -5.93 -8.37 2.66
C VAL A 121 -4.92 -7.44 3.35
N ILE A 122 -4.01 -7.95 4.20
CA ILE A 122 -2.89 -7.16 4.77
C ILE A 122 -2.03 -6.55 3.65
N THR A 123 -1.71 -7.34 2.63
CA THR A 123 -0.92 -6.91 1.46
C THR A 123 -1.66 -5.83 0.67
N GLU A 124 -2.95 -6.05 0.37
CA GLU A 124 -3.82 -5.09 -0.32
C GLU A 124 -3.95 -3.78 0.45
N CYS A 125 -4.21 -3.85 1.75
CA CYS A 125 -4.30 -2.67 2.61
C CYS A 125 -3.00 -1.87 2.56
N ASN A 126 -1.86 -2.52 2.77
CA ASN A 126 -0.55 -1.86 2.75
C ASN A 126 -0.22 -1.23 1.40
N MET A 127 -0.53 -1.92 0.30
CA MET A 127 -0.25 -1.45 -1.04
C MET A 127 -1.17 -0.29 -1.44
N LEU A 128 -2.48 -0.46 -1.30
CA LEU A 128 -3.48 0.52 -1.72
C LEU A 128 -3.38 1.80 -0.90
N THR A 129 -3.16 1.73 0.42
CA THR A 129 -2.96 2.94 1.22
C THR A 129 -1.67 3.66 0.85
N LYS A 130 -0.56 2.94 0.62
CA LYS A 130 0.72 3.54 0.22
C LYS A 130 0.62 4.22 -1.14
N VAL A 131 0.06 3.56 -2.15
CA VAL A 131 -0.12 4.15 -3.48
C VAL A 131 -1.02 5.38 -3.38
N SER A 132 -2.19 5.25 -2.73
CA SER A 132 -3.16 6.34 -2.61
C SER A 132 -2.58 7.56 -1.90
N LEU A 133 -1.93 7.36 -0.75
CA LEU A 133 -1.36 8.45 0.03
C LEU A 133 -0.10 9.04 -0.62
N THR A 134 0.61 8.27 -1.44
CA THR A 134 1.71 8.77 -2.27
C THR A 134 1.18 9.69 -3.38
N ILE A 135 0.12 9.30 -4.08
CA ILE A 135 -0.56 10.14 -5.07
C ILE A 135 -1.06 11.43 -4.42
N LEU A 136 -1.73 11.33 -3.27
CA LEU A 136 -2.21 12.47 -2.49
C LEU A 136 -1.08 13.39 -2.04
N GLY A 137 0.00 12.83 -1.48
CA GLY A 137 1.15 13.59 -1.04
C GLY A 137 1.85 14.32 -2.20
N ARG A 138 1.81 13.76 -3.40
CA ARG A 138 2.34 14.40 -4.61
C ARG A 138 1.46 15.59 -5.02
N LYS A 139 0.13 15.43 -5.02
CA LYS A 139 -0.82 16.52 -5.30
C LYS A 139 -0.72 17.66 -4.28
N ASP A 140 -0.63 17.34 -2.98
CA ASP A 140 -0.38 18.35 -1.93
C ASP A 140 0.96 19.07 -2.11
N PHE A 141 2.02 18.37 -2.54
CA PHE A 141 3.29 19.00 -2.90
C PHE A 141 3.13 19.98 -4.07
N CYS A 142 2.50 19.57 -5.17
CA CYS A 142 2.24 20.43 -6.34
C CYS A 142 1.49 21.70 -5.95
N LEU A 143 0.44 21.58 -5.12
CA LEU A 143 -0.35 22.70 -4.64
C LEU A 143 0.50 23.69 -3.82
N ARG A 144 1.29 23.18 -2.87
CA ARG A 144 2.15 24.02 -2.01
C ARG A 144 3.30 24.66 -2.80
N ALA A 145 3.91 23.92 -3.72
CA ALA A 145 4.97 24.43 -4.58
C ALA A 145 4.47 25.56 -5.49
N SER A 146 3.27 25.41 -6.06
CA SER A 146 2.63 26.45 -6.89
C SER A 146 2.35 27.72 -6.10
N GLN A 147 1.81 27.59 -4.89
CA GLN A 147 1.50 28.73 -4.02
C GLN A 147 2.75 29.48 -3.55
N LYS A 148 3.84 28.76 -3.23
CA LYS A 148 5.04 29.36 -2.64
C LYS A 148 6.05 29.86 -3.67
N TYR A 149 6.19 29.20 -4.82
CA TYR A 149 7.28 29.46 -5.78
C TYR A 149 6.79 29.82 -7.18
N SER A 150 5.50 30.12 -7.38
CA SER A 150 4.89 30.35 -8.71
C SER A 150 5.18 29.22 -9.69
N ALA A 151 5.29 27.98 -9.19
CA ALA A 151 5.45 26.81 -10.04
C ALA A 151 4.15 26.55 -10.81
N ASN A 152 4.26 26.23 -12.10
CA ASN A 152 3.10 25.96 -12.96
C ASN A 152 2.63 24.51 -12.79
N PHE A 153 1.93 24.21 -11.70
CA PHE A 153 1.13 22.99 -11.59
C PHE A 153 -0.36 23.37 -11.63
N HIS A 154 -1.09 22.93 -12.65
CA HIS A 154 -2.56 23.07 -12.66
C HIS A 154 -3.16 21.89 -11.94
N ASP A 155 -3.36 22.04 -10.63
CA ASP A 155 -4.02 21.02 -9.81
C ASP A 155 -5.41 21.50 -9.36
N THR A 156 -6.43 20.68 -9.61
CA THR A 156 -7.82 20.91 -9.17
C THR A 156 -8.10 20.35 -7.76
N PHE A 157 -7.06 19.90 -7.06
CA PHE A 157 -7.16 19.18 -5.81
C PHE A 157 -7.60 20.04 -4.60
N GLN A 158 -8.48 19.47 -3.76
CA GLN A 158 -8.90 20.04 -2.46
C GLN A 158 -8.51 19.11 -1.30
N LYS A 159 -8.20 19.73 -0.15
CA LYS A 159 -7.55 19.15 1.02
C LYS A 159 -8.33 18.05 1.77
N ASP A 160 -9.59 17.83 1.43
CA ASP A 160 -10.50 16.90 2.14
C ASP A 160 -10.57 15.49 1.51
N SER A 161 -9.62 15.13 0.64
CA SER A 161 -9.70 13.90 -0.16
C SER A 161 -9.11 12.66 0.52
N ASP A 162 -8.26 12.79 1.53
CA ASP A 162 -7.58 11.66 2.18
C ASP A 162 -8.58 10.67 2.83
N PRO A 163 -9.57 11.12 3.64
CA PRO A 163 -10.51 10.20 4.27
C PRO A 163 -11.49 9.59 3.26
N ALA A 164 -11.83 10.34 2.20
CA ALA A 164 -12.75 9.91 1.17
C ALA A 164 -12.19 8.72 0.37
N ILE A 165 -10.89 8.77 0.03
CA ILE A 165 -10.21 7.70 -0.71
C ILE A 165 -10.01 6.47 0.16
N LEU A 166 -9.57 6.63 1.40
CA LEU A 166 -9.38 5.51 2.30
C LEU A 166 -10.71 4.79 2.59
N MET A 167 -11.80 5.52 2.75
CA MET A 167 -13.13 4.92 2.86
C MET A 167 -13.54 4.18 1.57
N GLY A 168 -13.20 4.74 0.42
CA GLY A 168 -13.40 4.07 -0.86
C GLY A 168 -12.64 2.75 -0.97
N ILE A 169 -11.37 2.72 -0.55
CA ILE A 169 -10.55 1.50 -0.49
C ILE A 169 -11.21 0.45 0.41
N VAL A 170 -11.64 0.83 1.62
CA VAL A 170 -12.35 -0.08 2.54
C VAL A 170 -13.57 -0.68 1.84
N TYR A 171 -14.39 0.16 1.21
CA TYR A 171 -15.61 -0.30 0.54
C TYR A 171 -15.32 -1.30 -0.59
N VAL A 172 -14.36 -1.01 -1.48
CA VAL A 172 -13.99 -1.91 -2.59
C VAL A 172 -13.45 -3.23 -2.05
N LEU A 173 -12.54 -3.16 -1.06
CA LEU A 173 -11.96 -4.35 -0.46
C LEU A 173 -13.02 -5.22 0.18
N GLU A 174 -13.90 -4.63 0.99
CA GLU A 174 -14.91 -5.35 1.77
C GLU A 174 -16.03 -5.94 0.91
N LYS A 175 -16.63 -5.12 0.02
CA LYS A 175 -17.87 -5.50 -0.69
C LYS A 175 -17.64 -6.11 -2.06
N LYS A 176 -16.50 -5.86 -2.68
CA LYS A 176 -16.22 -6.31 -4.05
C LYS A 176 -15.11 -7.35 -4.05
N GLN A 177 -13.92 -7.00 -3.57
CA GLN A 177 -12.75 -7.84 -3.73
C GLN A 177 -12.72 -9.04 -2.78
N LEU A 178 -13.11 -8.88 -1.51
CA LEU A 178 -13.02 -9.93 -0.51
C LEU A 178 -13.77 -11.22 -0.90
N PRO A 179 -15.03 -11.17 -1.41
CA PRO A 179 -15.70 -12.37 -1.91
C PRO A 179 -14.95 -13.08 -3.04
N PHE A 180 -14.45 -12.35 -4.04
CA PHE A 180 -13.69 -12.94 -5.15
C PHE A 180 -12.36 -13.52 -4.68
N LEU A 181 -11.66 -12.82 -3.79
CA LEU A 181 -10.42 -13.29 -3.18
C LEU A 181 -10.66 -14.59 -2.40
N ILE A 182 -11.72 -14.68 -1.60
CA ILE A 182 -12.07 -15.88 -0.86
C ILE A 182 -12.35 -17.05 -1.80
N GLU A 183 -13.07 -16.83 -2.91
CA GLU A 183 -13.34 -17.87 -3.90
C GLU A 183 -12.04 -18.41 -4.51
N HIS A 184 -11.15 -17.51 -4.96
CA HIS A 184 -9.87 -17.89 -5.57
C HIS A 184 -8.95 -18.59 -4.58
N VAL A 185 -8.80 -18.06 -3.36
CA VAL A 185 -8.02 -18.69 -2.30
C VAL A 185 -8.60 -20.07 -1.97
N SER A 186 -9.93 -20.19 -1.84
CA SER A 186 -10.58 -21.48 -1.56
C SER A 186 -10.30 -22.51 -2.66
N SER A 187 -10.44 -22.13 -3.93
CA SER A 187 -10.15 -22.99 -5.07
C SER A 187 -8.70 -23.47 -5.07
N SER A 188 -7.75 -22.55 -4.82
CA SER A 188 -6.33 -22.87 -4.76
C SER A 188 -5.99 -23.76 -3.56
N VAL A 189 -6.53 -23.47 -2.37
CA VAL A 189 -6.30 -24.31 -1.18
C VAL A 189 -6.86 -25.71 -1.42
N HIS A 190 -8.03 -25.85 -2.04
CA HIS A 190 -8.55 -27.16 -2.44
C HIS A 190 -7.56 -27.90 -3.33
N LYS A 191 -7.07 -27.27 -4.40
CA LYS A 191 -6.11 -27.88 -5.32
C LYS A 191 -4.82 -28.38 -4.64
N PHE A 192 -4.28 -27.64 -3.68
CA PHE A 192 -3.00 -27.98 -3.03
C PHE A 192 -3.14 -28.87 -1.78
N PHE A 193 -4.30 -28.89 -1.13
CA PHE A 193 -4.51 -29.64 0.12
C PHE A 193 -5.54 -30.77 0.01
N GLU A 194 -6.13 -31.03 -1.17
CA GLU A 194 -7.11 -32.13 -1.39
C GLU A 194 -6.53 -33.49 -1.00
N SER A 195 -5.33 -33.82 -1.47
CA SER A 195 -4.69 -35.11 -1.20
C SER A 195 -4.13 -35.25 0.22
N THR A 196 -4.10 -34.18 1.02
CA THR A 196 -3.53 -34.19 2.36
C THR A 196 -4.60 -34.48 3.41
N SER A 197 -4.45 -35.58 4.13
CA SER A 197 -5.34 -35.91 5.25
C SER A 197 -4.95 -35.16 6.52
N PRO A 198 -5.91 -34.76 7.37
CA PRO A 198 -5.63 -34.26 8.72
C PRO A 198 -4.78 -35.19 9.59
N THR A 199 -4.72 -36.48 9.26
CA THR A 199 -3.89 -37.48 9.97
C THR A 199 -2.44 -37.54 9.51
N ASP A 200 -2.12 -36.95 8.35
CA ASP A 200 -0.79 -37.03 7.75
C ASP A 200 0.24 -36.29 8.58
N ILE A 201 1.44 -36.86 8.67
CA ILE A 201 2.58 -36.21 9.32
C ILE A 201 3.23 -35.27 8.31
N MET A 202 3.20 -33.98 8.62
CA MET A 202 3.69 -32.93 7.75
C MET A 202 4.93 -32.29 8.39
N LYS A 203 5.95 -32.07 7.55
CA LYS A 203 7.08 -31.20 7.89
C LYS A 203 6.69 -29.75 7.65
N VAL A 204 7.26 -28.83 8.42
CA VAL A 204 7.01 -27.39 8.25
C VAL A 204 7.30 -26.92 6.83
N ASP A 205 8.41 -27.38 6.24
CA ASP A 205 8.78 -27.00 4.88
C ASP A 205 7.77 -27.49 3.83
N ASN A 206 7.14 -28.66 4.04
CA ASN A 206 6.12 -29.18 3.13
C ASN A 206 4.84 -28.34 3.19
N ILE A 207 4.44 -27.91 4.38
CA ILE A 207 3.30 -27.01 4.56
C ILE A 207 3.60 -25.66 3.94
N TYR A 208 4.77 -25.09 4.25
CA TYR A 208 5.20 -23.83 3.70
C TYR A 208 5.20 -23.84 2.17
N ALA A 209 5.77 -24.88 1.54
CA ALA A 209 5.76 -25.05 0.10
C ALA A 209 4.33 -25.16 -0.48
N SER A 210 3.41 -25.80 0.25
CA SER A 210 2.00 -25.89 -0.16
C SER A 210 1.28 -24.54 -0.07
N LEU A 211 1.56 -23.75 0.97
CA LEU A 211 1.04 -22.38 1.12
C LEU A 211 1.60 -21.45 0.04
N GLU A 212 2.90 -21.52 -0.23
CA GLU A 212 3.56 -20.74 -1.28
C GLU A 212 3.01 -21.13 -2.67
N GLY A 213 2.85 -22.43 -2.95
CA GLY A 213 2.22 -22.92 -4.17
C GLY A 213 0.78 -22.45 -4.34
N THR A 214 0.01 -22.45 -3.25
CA THR A 214 -1.36 -21.93 -3.23
C THR A 214 -1.39 -20.46 -3.63
N MET A 215 -0.52 -19.63 -3.02
CA MET A 215 -0.48 -18.21 -3.31
C MET A 215 -0.01 -17.88 -4.72
N ASN A 216 0.97 -18.63 -5.24
CA ASN A 216 1.37 -18.49 -6.63
C ASN A 216 0.21 -18.81 -7.60
N ASP A 217 -0.62 -19.82 -7.32
CA ASP A 217 -1.80 -20.12 -8.13
C ASP A 217 -2.89 -19.05 -8.01
N VAL A 218 -3.06 -18.44 -6.82
CA VAL A 218 -3.95 -17.28 -6.61
C VAL A 218 -3.49 -16.09 -7.46
N PHE A 219 -2.21 -15.72 -7.44
CA PHE A 219 -1.70 -14.57 -8.20
C PHE A 219 -1.80 -14.71 -9.71
N LEU A 220 -1.83 -15.94 -10.23
CA LEU A 220 -2.07 -16.16 -11.65
C LEU A 220 -3.52 -15.88 -12.08
N ARG A 221 -4.47 -15.83 -11.14
CA ARG A 221 -5.91 -15.79 -11.43
C ARG A 221 -6.62 -14.58 -10.83
N TYR A 222 -6.11 -14.08 -9.72
CA TYR A 222 -6.65 -12.94 -9.01
C TYR A 222 -5.90 -11.67 -9.42
N LYS A 223 -6.66 -10.65 -9.80
CA LYS A 223 -6.16 -9.30 -10.06
C LYS A 223 -7.09 -8.30 -9.41
N PHE A 224 -6.50 -7.35 -8.70
CA PHE A 224 -7.24 -6.24 -8.13
C PHE A 224 -7.62 -5.26 -9.25
N GLU A 225 -8.91 -5.00 -9.40
CA GLU A 225 -9.47 -4.04 -10.37
C GLU A 225 -10.77 -3.48 -9.79
N PHE A 226 -11.04 -2.18 -9.93
CA PHE A 226 -12.29 -1.58 -9.43
C PHE A 226 -12.98 -0.68 -10.45
N SER A 227 -12.53 -0.71 -11.71
CA SER A 227 -13.06 0.04 -12.85
C SER A 227 -14.57 -0.14 -13.00
N GLN A 228 -15.04 -1.38 -12.83
CA GLN A 228 -16.44 -1.78 -12.95
C GLN A 228 -17.29 -1.30 -11.77
N ASP A 229 -16.67 -1.07 -10.61
CA ASP A 229 -17.33 -0.66 -9.37
C ASP A 229 -17.22 0.85 -9.12
N ARG A 230 -16.65 1.61 -10.07
CA ARG A 230 -16.33 3.03 -9.89
C ARG A 230 -17.54 3.90 -9.60
N GLU A 231 -18.65 3.72 -10.32
CA GLU A 231 -19.86 4.52 -10.09
C GLU A 231 -20.45 4.26 -8.70
N GLU A 232 -20.41 3.01 -8.27
CA GLU A 232 -20.87 2.61 -6.93
C GLU A 232 -19.94 3.15 -5.84
N LEU A 233 -18.63 3.07 -6.06
CA LEU A 233 -17.60 3.65 -5.19
C LEU A 233 -17.80 5.16 -5.00
N LEU A 234 -17.97 5.90 -6.09
CA LEU A 234 -18.22 7.34 -6.04
C LEU A 234 -19.54 7.67 -5.34
N SER A 235 -20.59 6.85 -5.56
CA SER A 235 -21.86 6.97 -4.86
C SER A 235 -21.70 6.77 -3.35
N GLU A 236 -20.98 5.76 -2.91
CA GLU A 236 -20.72 5.52 -1.48
C GLU A 236 -19.90 6.65 -0.85
N ILE A 237 -18.87 7.13 -1.54
CA ILE A 237 -18.09 8.28 -1.08
C ILE A 237 -18.98 9.52 -0.94
N SER A 238 -19.88 9.74 -1.91
CA SER A 238 -20.80 10.88 -1.93
C SER A 238 -21.75 10.96 -0.73
N LYS A 239 -22.00 9.83 -0.05
CA LYS A 239 -22.83 9.80 1.16
C LYS A 239 -22.22 10.57 2.33
N LYS A 240 -20.90 10.71 2.36
CA LYS A 240 -20.16 11.34 3.48
C LYS A 240 -19.23 12.48 3.05
N TYR A 241 -18.83 12.52 1.79
CA TYR A 241 -17.86 13.49 1.26
C TYR A 241 -18.34 14.10 -0.05
N VAL A 242 -17.91 15.32 -0.34
CA VAL A 242 -18.19 15.97 -1.62
C VAL A 242 -17.31 15.34 -2.69
N VAL A 243 -17.93 14.67 -3.67
CA VAL A 243 -17.21 14.12 -4.83
C VAL A 243 -16.84 15.25 -5.77
N THR A 244 -15.55 15.46 -5.99
CA THR A 244 -15.01 16.45 -6.92
C THR A 244 -14.41 15.76 -8.15
N GLY A 245 -14.22 16.51 -9.24
CA GLY A 245 -13.52 16.00 -10.43
C GLY A 245 -12.09 15.51 -10.11
N GLY A 246 -11.41 16.15 -9.15
CA GLY A 246 -10.07 15.74 -8.71
C GLY A 246 -10.04 14.41 -7.95
N LEU A 247 -11.10 14.06 -7.21
CA LEU A 247 -11.24 12.74 -6.59
C LEU A 247 -11.40 11.66 -7.66
N SER A 248 -12.24 11.90 -8.67
CA SER A 248 -12.44 10.95 -9.77
C SER A 248 -11.13 10.66 -10.52
N GLN A 249 -10.35 11.70 -10.86
CA GLN A 249 -9.03 11.56 -11.48
C GLN A 249 -8.00 10.82 -10.62
N MET A 250 -8.15 10.87 -9.30
CA MET A 250 -7.27 10.14 -8.40
C MET A 250 -7.61 8.67 -8.31
N LEU A 251 -8.88 8.32 -8.44
CA LEU A 251 -9.29 6.93 -8.55
C LEU A 251 -8.79 6.33 -9.87
N ASP A 252 -8.82 7.10 -10.98
CA ASP A 252 -8.17 6.69 -12.24
C ASP A 252 -6.70 6.36 -12.02
N GLU A 253 -5.97 7.32 -11.44
CA GLU A 253 -4.53 7.16 -11.25
C GLU A 253 -4.18 6.04 -10.25
N LEU A 254 -5.00 5.85 -9.21
CA LEU A 254 -4.87 4.73 -8.29
C LEU A 254 -5.01 3.41 -9.04
N GLU A 255 -6.06 3.28 -9.87
CA GLU A 255 -6.30 2.08 -10.67
C GLU A 255 -5.18 1.80 -11.66
N ASP A 256 -4.71 2.82 -12.38
CA ASP A 256 -3.60 2.71 -13.31
C ASP A 256 -2.35 2.13 -12.61
N PHE A 257 -1.97 2.68 -11.46
CA PHE A 257 -0.79 2.20 -10.74
C PHE A 257 -0.96 0.81 -10.11
N VAL A 258 -2.14 0.47 -9.59
CA VAL A 258 -2.34 -0.84 -8.92
C VAL A 258 -2.52 -1.99 -9.91
N THR A 259 -2.84 -1.69 -11.17
CA THR A 259 -2.96 -2.67 -12.25
C THR A 259 -1.68 -2.85 -13.07
N GLU A 260 -0.64 -2.05 -12.81
CA GLU A 260 0.67 -2.20 -13.44
C GLU A 260 1.39 -3.50 -13.04
N ALA A 261 2.25 -4.00 -13.92
CA ALA A 261 3.05 -5.20 -13.66
C ALA A 261 4.01 -5.03 -12.45
N ASP A 262 4.52 -3.82 -12.24
CA ASP A 262 5.37 -3.51 -11.08
C ASP A 262 4.59 -3.64 -9.76
N ALA A 263 3.32 -3.25 -9.77
CA ALA A 263 2.39 -3.44 -8.66
C ALA A 263 2.19 -4.94 -8.36
N GLU A 264 1.92 -5.76 -9.38
CA GLU A 264 1.79 -7.21 -9.24
C GLU A 264 3.04 -7.87 -8.62
N LEU A 265 4.23 -7.43 -9.04
CA LEU A 265 5.51 -7.91 -8.49
C LEU A 265 5.69 -7.53 -7.02
N ILE A 266 5.30 -6.31 -6.63
CA ILE A 266 5.37 -5.85 -5.24
C ILE A 266 4.40 -6.64 -4.37
N PHE A 267 3.19 -6.88 -4.87
CA PHE A 267 2.19 -7.70 -4.18
C PHE A 267 2.73 -9.10 -3.89
N SER A 268 3.23 -9.78 -4.93
CA SER A 268 3.84 -11.11 -4.81
C SER A 268 5.00 -11.12 -3.81
N THR A 269 5.85 -10.09 -3.84
CA THR A 269 6.99 -9.99 -2.92
C THR A 269 6.57 -9.75 -1.48
N GLN A 270 5.59 -8.88 -1.23
CA GLN A 270 5.03 -8.66 0.09
C GLN A 270 4.38 -9.94 0.64
N MET A 271 3.61 -10.66 -0.19
CA MET A 271 3.02 -11.92 0.24
C MET A 271 4.08 -12.95 0.65
N ARG A 272 5.17 -13.07 -0.11
CA ARG A 272 6.28 -13.97 0.22
C ARG A 272 6.95 -13.57 1.54
N LEU A 273 7.10 -12.27 1.82
CA LEU A 273 7.59 -11.79 3.11
C LEU A 273 6.63 -12.18 4.25
N LEU A 274 5.32 -12.00 4.07
CA LEU A 274 4.31 -12.39 5.06
C LEU A 274 4.28 -13.91 5.29
N LEU A 275 4.38 -14.73 4.24
CA LEU A 275 4.48 -16.19 4.37
C LEU A 275 5.74 -16.60 5.12
N SER A 276 6.89 -15.98 4.79
CA SER A 276 8.14 -16.21 5.51
C SER A 276 8.02 -15.82 6.99
N HIS A 277 7.31 -14.72 7.28
CA HIS A 277 7.03 -14.29 8.64
C HIS A 277 6.11 -15.29 9.36
N LEU A 278 5.02 -15.74 8.72
CA LEU A 278 4.13 -16.79 9.22
C LEU A 278 4.88 -18.08 9.55
N LYS A 279 5.86 -18.47 8.71
CA LYS A 279 6.69 -19.67 8.92
C LYS A 279 7.36 -19.67 10.29
N THR A 280 7.75 -18.51 10.81
CA THR A 280 8.40 -18.38 12.13
C THR A 280 7.50 -18.76 13.31
N PHE A 281 6.18 -18.75 13.11
CA PHE A 281 5.20 -19.16 14.13
C PHE A 281 4.81 -20.63 14.02
N LEU A 282 5.17 -21.31 12.93
CA LEU A 282 4.83 -22.72 12.74
C LEU A 282 5.62 -23.60 13.71
N PRO A 283 5.00 -24.66 14.26
CA PRO A 283 5.70 -25.59 15.14
C PRO A 283 6.80 -26.33 14.39
N THR A 284 8.04 -26.29 14.89
CA THR A 284 9.25 -26.81 14.23
C THR A 284 9.36 -28.33 14.16
N GLU A 285 8.56 -29.05 14.94
CA GLU A 285 8.56 -30.52 14.98
C GLU A 285 7.61 -31.12 13.94
N ASP A 286 7.99 -32.27 13.39
CA ASP A 286 7.12 -33.09 12.54
C ASP A 286 5.83 -33.41 13.32
N ALA A 287 4.70 -32.95 12.80
CA ALA A 287 3.42 -33.05 13.48
C ALA A 287 2.34 -33.53 12.51
N ARG A 288 1.33 -34.20 13.07
CA ARG A 288 0.10 -34.47 12.32
C ARG A 288 -0.53 -33.14 11.90
N LEU A 289 -1.05 -33.07 10.69
CA LEU A 289 -1.71 -31.86 10.17
C LEU A 289 -2.79 -31.37 11.13
N ALA A 290 -3.59 -32.25 11.74
CA ALA A 290 -4.59 -31.89 12.75
C ALA A 290 -4.03 -31.07 13.94
N LYS A 291 -2.78 -31.32 14.36
CA LYS A 291 -2.11 -30.51 15.41
C LYS A 291 -1.75 -29.12 14.86
N MET A 292 -1.29 -29.03 13.62
CA MET A 292 -1.06 -27.75 12.93
C MET A 292 -2.37 -26.99 12.64
N LEU A 293 -3.47 -27.67 12.35
CA LEU A 293 -4.79 -27.03 12.21
C LEU A 293 -5.24 -26.36 13.50
N SER A 294 -4.93 -26.96 14.65
CA SER A 294 -5.19 -26.34 15.96
C SER A 294 -4.34 -25.09 16.21
N PHE A 295 -3.17 -25.00 15.57
CA PHE A 295 -2.39 -23.77 15.54
C PHE A 295 -3.06 -22.76 14.61
N PHE A 296 -3.36 -23.12 13.35
CA PHE A 296 -3.97 -22.19 12.38
C PHE A 296 -5.30 -21.59 12.86
N THR A 297 -6.17 -22.39 13.48
CA THR A 297 -7.43 -21.89 14.07
C THR A 297 -7.25 -20.90 15.21
N LYS A 298 -6.19 -21.03 16.01
CA LYS A 298 -5.90 -20.05 17.08
C LYS A 298 -5.21 -18.83 16.51
N PHE A 299 -4.24 -19.07 15.63
CA PHE A 299 -3.43 -18.03 15.03
C PHE A 299 -4.25 -17.10 14.13
N SER A 300 -5.33 -17.58 13.51
CA SER A 300 -6.24 -16.74 12.74
C SER A 300 -6.92 -15.63 13.55
N GLY A 301 -7.07 -15.81 14.87
CA GLY A 301 -7.49 -14.73 15.77
C GLY A 301 -6.30 -13.90 16.25
N SER A 302 -5.17 -14.53 16.57
CA SER A 302 -4.00 -13.78 17.02
C SER A 302 -3.42 -12.83 15.97
N ILE A 303 -3.46 -13.18 14.68
CA ILE A 303 -2.93 -12.35 13.59
C ILE A 303 -3.71 -11.03 13.41
N THR A 304 -4.96 -10.98 13.86
CA THR A 304 -5.82 -9.78 13.78
C THR A 304 -5.64 -8.87 14.99
N GLU A 305 -4.96 -9.34 16.04
CA GLU A 305 -4.74 -8.61 17.28
C GLU A 305 -3.31 -8.04 17.36
N SER A 306 -3.17 -6.86 17.99
CA SER A 306 -1.85 -6.31 18.34
C SER A 306 -1.24 -7.11 19.51
N PRO A 307 0.09 -7.35 19.54
CA PRO A 307 1.12 -6.79 18.65
C PRO A 307 1.42 -7.64 17.40
N VAL A 308 0.78 -8.79 17.22
CA VAL A 308 1.08 -9.71 16.10
C VAL A 308 0.74 -9.06 14.77
N LYS A 309 -0.46 -8.47 14.65
CA LYS A 309 -0.89 -7.69 13.49
C LYS A 309 0.15 -6.68 13.05
N GLU A 310 0.63 -5.85 13.98
CA GLU A 310 1.62 -4.81 13.74
C GLU A 310 2.93 -5.41 13.21
N SER A 311 3.38 -6.53 13.77
CA SER A 311 4.60 -7.22 13.31
C SER A 311 4.50 -7.72 11.87
N PHE A 312 3.32 -8.19 11.44
CA PHE A 312 3.09 -8.57 10.04
C PHE A 312 3.16 -7.35 9.11
N PHE A 313 2.54 -6.23 9.49
CA PHE A 313 2.66 -4.99 8.71
C PHE A 313 4.12 -4.50 8.65
N GLU A 314 4.83 -4.49 9.78
CA GLU A 314 6.26 -4.12 9.85
C GLU A 314 7.13 -4.96 8.91
N SER A 315 6.81 -6.26 8.77
CA SER A 315 7.55 -7.18 7.90
C SER A 315 7.52 -6.80 6.42
N ILE A 316 6.47 -6.08 5.99
CA ILE A 316 6.30 -5.59 4.61
C ILE A 316 6.51 -4.07 4.50
N SER A 317 6.62 -3.34 5.62
CA SER A 317 6.81 -1.89 5.65
C SER A 317 8.11 -1.45 5.00
N HIS A 318 9.17 -2.21 5.25
CA HIS A 318 10.54 -1.86 4.85
C HIS A 318 10.95 -2.47 3.50
N ASN A 319 10.00 -2.92 2.69
CA ASN A 319 10.30 -3.41 1.36
C ASN A 319 10.89 -2.28 0.48
N SER A 320 12.13 -2.44 0.04
CA SER A 320 12.80 -1.51 -0.87
C SER A 320 12.10 -1.37 -2.22
N GLU A 321 11.52 -2.44 -2.77
CA GLU A 321 10.80 -2.40 -4.04
C GLU A 321 9.53 -1.54 -3.92
N ALA A 322 8.78 -1.70 -2.84
CA ALA A 322 7.59 -0.88 -2.57
C ALA A 322 7.95 0.61 -2.41
N ARG A 323 9.08 0.92 -1.78
CA ARG A 323 9.57 2.30 -1.64
C ARG A 323 10.03 2.89 -2.98
N THR A 324 10.72 2.10 -3.81
CA THR A 324 11.11 2.50 -5.17
C THR A 324 9.88 2.79 -6.01
N PHE A 325 8.87 1.93 -5.97
CA PHE A 325 7.62 2.13 -6.68
C PHE A 325 6.87 3.38 -6.21
N ALA A 326 6.78 3.60 -4.90
CA ALA A 326 6.23 4.84 -4.38
C ALA A 326 7.03 6.07 -4.83
N SER A 327 8.35 5.99 -4.94
CA SER A 327 9.16 7.08 -5.51
C SER A 327 8.84 7.33 -6.98
N ILE A 328 8.55 6.30 -7.77
CA ILE A 328 8.13 6.44 -9.18
C ILE A 328 6.77 7.16 -9.24
N ILE A 329 5.79 6.70 -8.45
CA ILE A 329 4.48 7.34 -8.36
C ILE A 329 4.61 8.81 -7.95
N TYR A 330 5.41 9.09 -6.91
CA TYR A 330 5.58 10.43 -6.37
C TYR A 330 6.31 11.39 -7.33
N SER A 331 7.18 10.86 -8.18
CA SER A 331 7.90 11.64 -9.21
C SER A 331 7.19 11.67 -10.57
N SER A 332 6.11 10.91 -10.74
CA SER A 332 5.27 10.94 -11.94
C SER A 332 4.45 12.22 -11.95
N PHE A 333 4.87 13.20 -12.74
CA PHE A 333 4.07 14.39 -13.02
C PHE A 333 3.44 14.24 -14.40
N ASP A 334 2.16 14.61 -14.51
CA ASP A 334 1.43 14.59 -15.78
C ASP A 334 2.26 15.27 -16.90
N ARG A 335 2.35 14.64 -18.08
CA ARG A 335 3.21 15.09 -19.21
C ARG A 335 2.93 16.50 -19.71
N LYS A 336 1.81 17.12 -19.34
CA LYS A 336 1.50 18.54 -19.62
C LYS A 336 2.21 19.52 -18.67
N PHE A 337 2.98 19.03 -17.70
CA PHE A 337 3.60 19.82 -16.62
C PHE A 337 5.12 19.64 -16.54
N SER A 338 5.77 19.16 -17.60
CA SER A 338 7.21 19.26 -17.71
C SER A 338 7.60 20.74 -17.78
N ALA A 339 8.08 21.30 -16.66
CA ALA A 339 8.72 22.62 -16.62
C ALA A 339 10.07 22.67 -17.40
N ILE A 340 10.30 21.73 -18.31
CA ILE A 340 11.52 21.53 -19.10
C ILE A 340 11.15 21.46 -20.59
N GLU A 341 10.31 22.38 -21.08
CA GLU A 341 10.28 22.69 -22.52
C GLU A 341 11.06 23.96 -22.89
N ASN A 342 11.51 24.75 -21.90
CA ASN A 342 12.21 26.03 -22.16
C ASN A 342 13.57 26.19 -21.46
N SER A 343 14.25 25.10 -21.13
CA SER A 343 15.70 25.15 -20.84
C SER A 343 16.49 24.52 -21.98
N THR A 344 16.35 25.10 -23.17
CA THR A 344 17.41 25.04 -24.17
C THR A 344 18.40 26.17 -23.85
N VAL A 345 19.68 25.79 -23.82
CA VAL A 345 20.85 26.69 -23.72
C VAL A 345 20.81 27.75 -24.81
#